data_AF-A0A2P4Y603-F1
#
_entry.id   AF-A0A2P4Y603-F1
#
_cell.length_a   1.000
_cell.length_b   1.000
_cell.length_c   1.000
_cell.angle_alpha   90.00
_cell.angle_beta   90.00
_cell.angle_gamma   90.00
#
_symmetry.space_group_name_H-M   'P 1'
#
loop_
_entity.id
_entity.type
_entity.pdbx_description
1 polymer ?
#
loop_
_entity_poly.entity_id
_entity_poly.type
_entity_poly.pdbx_seq_one_letter_code
_entity_poly.pdbx_strand_id
1 'polypeptide(L)'
;IQGPFGTGMSGPSFGKCPVTSNSSFGQNDDAEVTKALTLKKLNGFAVGHGWYFWNFKTEFASKWSFLDLWRDGIFPKNVSDYHESEGVDAACRKEDRGEFVCRAKRGVHEFELKSGLAFACNFPEIDCSDIKKRFLTLEEQCDWAFNEYWHLNRENGATCDFGGAGHLLNVPGAAPTVLPGVPAATPAAVKKVQPGHLLVSVAKWSFAAILGFIALALVVVGAAIFAVVRWRHNRIRRQYSPIRDRGV
;
A
#
# COMPACT_ATOMS: atom_id res chain seq x y z
N ILE A 1 -32.05 15.53 4.95
CA ILE A 1 -30.61 15.58 4.64
C ILE A 1 -30.51 15.22 3.14
N GLN A 2 -30.26 16.20 2.27
CA GLN A 2 -30.51 16.12 0.82
C GLN A 2 -29.24 16.49 0.07
N GLY A 3 -28.82 15.62 -0.87
CA GLY A 3 -27.48 15.72 -1.46
C GLY A 3 -27.36 16.98 -2.31
N PRO A 4 -26.14 17.41 -2.68
CA PRO A 4 -25.95 18.59 -3.54
C PRO A 4 -26.67 18.49 -4.91
N PHE A 5 -27.09 17.28 -5.31
CA PHE A 5 -27.86 17.01 -6.52
C PHE A 5 -29.28 16.45 -6.27
N GLY A 6 -29.81 16.59 -5.05
CA GLY A 6 -31.26 16.65 -4.86
C GLY A 6 -32.08 15.35 -4.86
N THR A 7 -31.50 14.15 -4.86
CA THR A 7 -32.30 12.90 -4.71
C THR A 7 -31.71 11.94 -3.67
N GLY A 8 -32.26 11.95 -2.44
CA GLY A 8 -31.98 10.94 -1.41
C GLY A 8 -31.46 11.49 -0.06
N MET A 9 -31.45 10.62 0.96
CA MET A 9 -30.76 10.87 2.23
C MET A 9 -29.27 11.03 1.99
N SER A 10 -28.71 12.18 2.33
CA SER A 10 -27.26 12.44 2.27
C SER A 10 -26.53 11.83 3.46
N GLY A 11 -25.33 11.33 3.21
CA GLY A 11 -24.40 11.08 4.31
C GLY A 11 -23.93 12.38 4.98
N PRO A 12 -23.20 12.26 6.10
CA PRO A 12 -22.45 13.38 6.68
C PRO A 12 -21.57 14.06 5.63
N SER A 13 -21.41 15.39 5.71
CA SER A 13 -20.46 16.10 4.85
C SER A 13 -19.05 15.85 5.33
N PHE A 14 -18.30 15.01 4.61
CA PHE A 14 -16.89 14.70 4.91
C PHE A 14 -15.91 15.75 4.35
N GLY A 15 -16.42 16.81 3.73
CA GLY A 15 -15.66 17.98 3.32
C GLY A 15 -16.13 18.56 1.98
N LYS A 16 -15.29 19.37 1.34
CA LYS A 16 -15.61 20.02 0.07
C LYS A 16 -15.23 19.11 -1.10
N CYS A 17 -16.09 19.03 -2.11
CA CYS A 17 -15.83 18.33 -3.38
C CYS A 17 -15.83 19.33 -4.55
N PRO A 18 -14.80 20.18 -4.71
CA PRO A 18 -14.73 21.08 -5.85
C PRO A 18 -14.41 20.28 -7.10
N VAL A 19 -15.25 20.39 -8.14
CA VAL A 19 -15.15 19.60 -9.38
C VAL A 19 -13.79 19.76 -10.08
N THR A 20 -13.10 20.89 -9.85
CA THR A 20 -11.80 21.23 -10.47
C THR A 20 -10.63 21.19 -9.48
N SER A 21 -10.85 20.80 -8.22
CA SER A 21 -9.76 20.74 -7.24
C SER A 21 -8.98 19.44 -7.38
N ASN A 22 -7.67 19.57 -7.55
CA ASN A 22 -6.77 18.43 -7.46
C ASN A 22 -6.49 18.03 -6.00
N SER A 23 -6.80 18.86 -5.00
CA SER A 23 -6.63 18.53 -3.58
C SER A 23 -7.90 17.96 -2.96
N SER A 24 -7.77 16.88 -2.19
CA SER A 24 -8.82 16.36 -1.31
C SER A 24 -8.86 17.20 -0.05
N PHE A 25 -10.03 17.71 0.33
CA PHE A 25 -10.26 18.33 1.63
C PHE A 25 -9.33 19.52 1.99
N GLY A 26 -8.70 20.16 1.00
CA GLY A 26 -7.74 21.26 1.23
C GLY A 26 -6.41 20.82 1.83
N GLN A 27 -6.01 19.56 1.63
CA GLN A 27 -4.71 19.07 2.07
C GLN A 27 -3.55 19.70 1.26
N ASN A 28 -2.47 20.04 1.96
CA ASN A 28 -1.26 20.61 1.36
C ASN A 28 -0.44 19.58 0.57
N ASP A 29 -0.52 18.29 0.93
CA ASP A 29 0.21 17.20 0.27
C ASP A 29 -0.72 16.06 -0.19
N ASP A 30 -1.69 16.43 -1.00
CA ASP A 30 -2.65 15.48 -1.55
C ASP A 30 -1.99 14.42 -2.46
N ALA A 31 -0.86 14.76 -3.11
CA ALA A 31 -0.11 13.86 -3.95
C ALA A 31 0.55 12.73 -3.15
N GLU A 32 1.19 13.06 -2.01
CA GLU A 32 1.76 12.06 -1.09
C GLU A 32 0.66 11.15 -0.53
N VAL A 33 -0.46 11.73 -0.09
CA VAL A 33 -1.60 10.96 0.44
C VAL A 33 -2.16 10.02 -0.64
N THR A 34 -2.33 10.51 -1.87
CA THR A 34 -2.81 9.69 -3.00
C THR A 34 -1.82 8.57 -3.34
N LYS A 35 -0.50 8.84 -3.27
CA LYS A 35 0.55 7.85 -3.47
C LYS A 35 0.50 6.78 -2.38
N ALA A 36 0.44 7.17 -1.11
CA ALA A 36 0.35 6.25 0.02
C ALA A 36 -0.89 5.34 -0.07
N LEU A 37 -2.05 5.90 -0.42
CA LEU A 37 -3.29 5.13 -0.64
C LEU A 37 -3.17 4.17 -1.83
N THR A 38 -2.55 4.60 -2.92
CA THR A 38 -2.31 3.78 -4.12
C THR A 38 -1.48 2.57 -3.74
N LEU A 39 -0.34 2.78 -3.08
CA LEU A 39 0.58 1.71 -2.70
C LEU A 39 -0.05 0.76 -1.67
N LYS A 40 -0.82 1.28 -0.68
CA LYS A 40 -1.57 0.43 0.27
C LYS A 40 -2.55 -0.50 -0.44
N LYS A 41 -3.30 -0.01 -1.44
CA LYS A 41 -4.24 -0.83 -2.22
C LYS A 41 -3.53 -1.87 -3.07
N LEU A 42 -2.44 -1.49 -3.74
CA LEU A 42 -1.68 -2.42 -4.59
C LEU A 42 -1.13 -3.59 -3.77
N ASN A 43 -0.50 -3.31 -2.63
CA ASN A 43 0.01 -4.33 -1.71
C ASN A 43 -1.12 -5.26 -1.22
N GLY A 44 -2.22 -4.69 -0.69
CA GLY A 44 -3.33 -5.47 -0.18
C GLY A 44 -3.97 -6.41 -1.22
N PHE A 45 -4.12 -5.96 -2.47
CA PHE A 45 -4.70 -6.79 -3.52
C PHE A 45 -3.71 -7.77 -4.16
N ALA A 46 -2.41 -7.48 -4.13
CA ALA A 46 -1.39 -8.38 -4.68
C ALA A 46 -1.14 -9.62 -3.83
N VAL A 47 -1.42 -9.58 -2.52
CA VAL A 47 -1.45 -10.79 -1.68
C VAL A 47 -2.57 -11.75 -2.11
N GLY A 48 -3.68 -11.21 -2.65
CA GLY A 48 -4.80 -11.98 -3.16
C GLY A 48 -4.66 -12.38 -4.64
N HIS A 49 -5.72 -12.13 -5.42
CA HIS A 49 -5.78 -12.48 -6.84
C HIS A 49 -5.26 -11.37 -7.78
N GLY A 50 -4.71 -10.28 -7.23
CA GLY A 50 -4.28 -9.11 -7.99
C GLY A 50 -5.34 -8.01 -8.04
N TRP A 51 -5.10 -7.03 -8.91
CA TRP A 51 -5.88 -5.80 -8.99
C TRP A 51 -6.04 -5.36 -10.45
N TYR A 52 -7.04 -4.52 -10.69
CA TYR A 52 -7.16 -3.72 -11.90
C TYR A 52 -7.43 -2.26 -11.50
N PHE A 53 -6.96 -1.31 -12.29
CA PHE A 53 -7.16 0.11 -12.00
C PHE A 53 -8.35 0.65 -12.80
N TRP A 54 -9.32 1.23 -12.10
CA TRP A 54 -10.44 1.96 -12.70
C TRP A 54 -10.19 3.47 -12.53
N ASN A 55 -9.92 4.25 -13.59
CA ASN A 55 -9.97 3.99 -15.03
C ASN A 55 -8.59 4.14 -15.68
N PHE A 56 -8.40 3.56 -16.88
CA PHE A 56 -7.16 3.77 -17.63
C PHE A 56 -6.90 5.25 -17.96
N LYS A 57 -7.97 6.00 -18.30
CA LYS A 57 -7.92 7.44 -18.61
C LYS A 57 -9.24 8.10 -18.20
N THR A 58 -9.19 9.37 -17.80
CA THR A 58 -10.36 10.25 -17.67
C THR A 58 -10.11 11.61 -18.34
N GLU A 59 -11.15 12.43 -18.49
CA GLU A 59 -11.03 13.78 -19.06
C GLU A 59 -10.72 14.86 -18.02
N PHE A 60 -11.31 14.77 -16.82
CA PHE A 60 -11.26 15.85 -15.82
C PHE A 60 -10.87 15.36 -14.41
N ALA A 61 -10.55 14.08 -14.24
CA ALA A 61 -10.43 13.44 -12.94
C ALA A 61 -9.11 12.66 -12.80
N SER A 62 -8.01 13.38 -12.55
CA SER A 62 -6.64 12.83 -12.50
C SER A 62 -6.50 11.64 -11.54
N LYS A 63 -7.15 11.69 -10.37
CA LYS A 63 -7.17 10.59 -9.38
C LYS A 63 -7.82 9.30 -9.85
N TRP A 64 -8.64 9.39 -10.89
CA TRP A 64 -9.31 8.26 -11.51
C TRP A 64 -8.66 7.87 -12.85
N SER A 65 -7.58 8.53 -13.23
CA SER A 65 -6.85 8.34 -14.49
C SER A 65 -5.52 7.66 -14.22
N PHE A 66 -5.41 6.37 -14.55
CA PHE A 66 -4.15 5.62 -14.43
C PHE A 66 -3.00 6.34 -15.14
N LEU A 67 -3.24 6.86 -16.35
CA LEU A 67 -2.22 7.57 -17.12
C LEU A 67 -1.68 8.81 -16.40
N ASP A 68 -2.53 9.59 -15.76
CA ASP A 68 -2.10 10.77 -15.01
C ASP A 68 -1.33 10.37 -13.75
N LEU A 69 -1.87 9.44 -12.95
CA LEU A 69 -1.19 8.96 -11.75
C LEU A 69 0.15 8.30 -12.06
N TRP A 70 0.24 7.53 -13.15
CA TRP A 70 1.48 6.94 -13.62
C TRP A 70 2.45 8.02 -14.06
N ARG A 71 2.02 9.01 -14.85
CA ARG A 71 2.87 10.11 -15.31
C ARG A 71 3.45 10.90 -14.13
N ASP A 72 2.63 11.19 -13.15
CA ASP A 72 2.98 12.00 -11.97
C ASP A 72 3.79 11.22 -10.92
N GLY A 73 4.02 9.92 -11.15
CA GLY A 73 4.80 9.07 -10.23
C GLY A 73 4.06 8.68 -8.95
N ILE A 74 2.76 8.95 -8.89
CA ILE A 74 1.86 8.52 -7.81
C ILE A 74 1.60 7.02 -7.92
N PHE A 75 1.40 6.53 -9.16
CA PHE A 75 1.33 5.11 -9.45
C PHE A 75 2.73 4.57 -9.79
N PRO A 76 3.16 3.42 -9.23
CA PRO A 76 4.51 2.90 -9.45
C PRO A 76 4.77 2.60 -10.93
N LYS A 77 5.96 2.98 -11.41
CA LYS A 77 6.40 2.71 -12.78
C LYS A 77 6.63 1.23 -13.04
N ASN A 78 7.17 0.53 -12.04
CA ASN A 78 7.32 -0.91 -12.04
C ASN A 78 6.32 -1.53 -11.06
N VAL A 79 5.27 -2.13 -11.60
CA VAL A 79 4.19 -2.74 -10.83
C VAL A 79 4.51 -4.15 -10.33
N SER A 80 5.59 -4.74 -10.85
CA SER A 80 6.08 -6.06 -10.42
C SER A 80 7.05 -5.97 -9.25
N ASP A 81 7.49 -4.76 -8.88
CA ASP A 81 8.57 -4.53 -7.92
C ASP A 81 8.35 -3.23 -7.13
N TYR A 82 7.29 -3.18 -6.32
CA TYR A 82 7.11 -2.14 -5.31
C TYR A 82 7.47 -2.73 -3.94
N HIS A 83 8.59 -2.28 -3.38
CA HIS A 83 9.22 -2.87 -2.19
C HIS A 83 8.62 -2.36 -0.88
N GLU A 84 8.81 -3.14 0.19
CA GLU A 84 8.49 -2.75 1.58
C GLU A 84 9.09 -1.39 1.99
N SER A 85 10.18 -0.98 1.33
CA SER A 85 10.89 0.28 1.57
C SER A 85 10.07 1.54 1.29
N GLU A 86 8.94 1.44 0.55
CA GLU A 86 8.02 2.57 0.37
C GLU A 86 7.07 2.79 1.58
N GLY A 87 7.23 2.02 2.66
CA GLY A 87 6.57 2.27 3.95
C GLY A 87 5.14 1.74 4.07
N VAL A 88 4.62 1.07 3.04
CA VAL A 88 3.29 0.44 3.08
C VAL A 88 3.21 -0.61 4.18
N ASP A 89 4.19 -1.50 4.26
CA ASP A 89 4.22 -2.55 5.29
C ASP A 89 4.43 -1.97 6.69
N ALA A 90 5.03 -0.78 6.79
CA ALA A 90 5.12 -0.09 8.06
C ALA A 90 3.73 0.36 8.52
N ALA A 91 2.87 0.85 7.62
CA ALA A 91 1.50 1.25 7.96
C ALA A 91 0.63 0.06 8.38
N CYS A 92 0.72 -1.07 7.67
CA CYS A 92 0.05 -2.31 8.08
C CYS A 92 0.53 -2.77 9.46
N ARG A 93 1.85 -2.78 9.67
CA ARG A 93 2.44 -3.11 10.99
C ARG A 93 1.98 -2.20 12.12
N LYS A 94 1.73 -0.91 11.88
CA LYS A 94 1.17 -0.01 12.91
C LYS A 94 -0.25 -0.40 13.31
N GLU A 95 -1.05 -0.80 12.32
CA GLU A 95 -2.42 -1.28 12.52
C GLU A 95 -2.40 -2.60 13.31
N ASP A 96 -1.58 -3.55 12.88
CA ASP A 96 -1.42 -4.86 13.55
C ASP A 96 -0.86 -4.71 14.97
N ARG A 97 0.06 -3.76 15.21
CA ARG A 97 0.57 -3.43 16.55
C ARG A 97 -0.47 -2.74 17.44
N GLY A 98 -1.62 -2.33 16.91
CA GLY A 98 -2.65 -1.63 17.66
C GLY A 98 -2.24 -0.21 18.04
N GLU A 99 -1.47 0.48 17.20
CA GLU A 99 -1.07 1.88 17.47
C GLU A 99 -2.22 2.88 17.31
N PHE A 100 -3.33 2.44 16.72
CA PHE A 100 -4.51 3.26 16.54
C PHE A 100 -5.55 3.01 17.63
N VAL A 101 -6.40 4.00 17.84
CA VAL A 101 -7.52 3.92 18.77
C VAL A 101 -8.81 4.01 17.98
N CYS A 102 -9.69 3.03 18.18
CA CYS A 102 -11.02 3.08 17.62
C CYS A 102 -11.96 3.84 18.57
N ARG A 103 -12.68 4.84 18.06
CA ARG A 103 -13.62 5.67 18.85
C ARG A 103 -14.96 5.85 18.16
N ALA A 104 -15.96 6.22 18.94
CA ALA A 104 -17.25 6.65 18.42
C ALA A 104 -17.14 8.05 17.80
N LYS A 105 -17.71 8.22 16.61
CA LYS A 105 -17.84 9.55 15.98
C LYS A 105 -18.78 10.42 16.82
N ARG A 106 -18.42 11.69 16.98
CA ARG A 106 -19.24 12.66 17.69
C ARG A 106 -20.36 13.19 16.79
N GLY A 107 -21.56 13.35 17.34
CA GLY A 107 -22.73 13.86 16.61
C GLY A 107 -23.45 12.82 15.73
N VAL A 108 -23.14 11.53 15.91
CA VAL A 108 -23.86 10.41 15.30
C VAL A 108 -25.22 10.22 15.98
N HIS A 109 -26.22 9.70 15.27
CA HIS A 109 -27.53 9.47 15.86
C HIS A 109 -27.46 8.39 16.95
N GLU A 110 -28.19 8.61 18.05
CA GLU A 110 -28.16 7.72 19.23
C GLU A 110 -28.48 6.25 18.89
N PHE A 111 -29.35 6.00 17.90
CA PHE A 111 -29.68 4.65 17.47
C PHE A 111 -28.50 3.94 16.79
N GLU A 112 -27.66 4.65 16.03
CA GLU A 112 -26.47 4.08 15.37
C GLU A 112 -25.43 3.72 16.43
N LEU A 113 -25.24 4.57 17.44
CA LEU A 113 -24.38 4.29 18.59
C LEU A 113 -24.86 3.07 19.38
N LYS A 114 -26.16 2.98 19.69
CA LYS A 114 -26.74 1.81 20.37
C LYS A 114 -26.60 0.53 19.56
N SER A 115 -26.79 0.60 18.25
CA SER A 115 -26.62 -0.53 17.33
C SER A 115 -25.17 -1.03 17.31
N GLY A 116 -24.22 -0.11 17.13
CA GLY A 116 -22.79 -0.43 17.18
C GLY A 116 -22.37 -1.01 18.52
N LEU A 117 -22.86 -0.42 19.63
CA LEU A 117 -22.57 -0.89 20.98
C LEU A 117 -23.08 -2.32 21.21
N ALA A 118 -24.32 -2.59 20.79
CA ALA A 118 -24.90 -3.93 20.89
C ALA A 118 -24.10 -4.96 20.08
N PHE A 119 -23.62 -4.58 18.90
CA PHE A 119 -22.75 -5.44 18.08
C PHE A 119 -21.43 -5.75 18.79
N ALA A 120 -20.73 -4.73 19.30
CA ALA A 120 -19.45 -4.91 19.99
C ALA A 120 -19.63 -5.79 21.24
N CYS A 121 -20.65 -5.51 22.05
CA CYS A 121 -20.95 -6.24 23.29
C CYS A 121 -21.52 -7.65 23.08
N ASN A 122 -21.81 -8.06 21.84
CA ASN A 122 -22.26 -9.42 21.53
C ASN A 122 -21.08 -10.41 21.48
N PHE A 123 -19.83 -9.93 21.57
CA PHE A 123 -18.65 -10.78 21.62
C PHE A 123 -18.35 -11.21 23.05
N PRO A 124 -18.19 -12.53 23.31
CA PRO A 124 -18.06 -13.04 24.68
C PRO A 124 -16.77 -12.60 25.38
N GLU A 125 -15.72 -12.26 24.63
CA GLU A 125 -14.46 -11.75 25.17
C GLU A 125 -14.54 -10.28 25.64
N ILE A 126 -15.63 -9.57 25.37
CA ILE A 126 -15.82 -8.16 25.73
C ILE A 126 -16.86 -8.03 26.84
N ASP A 127 -16.42 -7.69 28.05
CA ASP A 127 -17.33 -7.52 29.18
C ASP A 127 -18.00 -6.13 29.18
N CYS A 128 -19.25 -6.11 28.73
CA CYS A 128 -20.10 -4.91 28.77
C CYS A 128 -21.08 -4.88 29.95
N SER A 129 -21.01 -5.81 30.92
CA SER A 129 -22.03 -5.98 31.96
C SER A 129 -22.20 -4.74 32.85
N ASP A 130 -21.14 -3.99 33.09
CA ASP A 130 -21.09 -2.79 33.93
C ASP A 130 -20.81 -1.51 33.14
N ILE A 131 -20.92 -1.55 31.82
CA ILE A 131 -20.50 -0.45 30.93
C ILE A 131 -21.20 0.88 31.24
N LYS A 132 -22.48 0.83 31.62
CA LYS A 132 -23.28 2.00 32.02
C LYS A 132 -22.87 2.59 33.37
N LYS A 133 -22.19 1.82 34.21
CA LYS A 133 -21.64 2.27 35.50
C LYS A 133 -20.23 2.85 35.33
N ARG A 134 -19.45 2.27 34.41
CA ARG A 134 -18.07 2.68 34.09
C ARG A 134 -18.02 4.00 33.32
N PHE A 135 -18.96 4.22 32.42
CA PHE A 135 -18.96 5.36 31.51
C PHE A 135 -20.29 6.10 31.57
N LEU A 136 -20.21 7.43 31.69
CA LEU A 136 -21.38 8.27 31.93
C LEU A 136 -22.19 8.49 30.65
N THR A 137 -21.50 8.68 29.53
CA THR A 137 -22.13 9.00 28.24
C THR A 137 -22.17 7.77 27.32
N LEU A 138 -23.12 7.75 26.38
CA LEU A 138 -23.23 6.67 25.39
C LEU A 138 -21.99 6.62 24.48
N GLU A 139 -21.44 7.79 24.16
CA GLU A 139 -20.24 7.95 23.35
C GLU A 139 -19.00 7.35 24.03
N GLU A 140 -18.83 7.56 25.34
CA GLU A 140 -17.75 6.94 26.12
C GLU A 140 -17.92 5.42 26.22
N GLN A 141 -19.15 4.94 26.39
CA GLN A 141 -19.45 3.50 26.35
C GLN A 141 -19.04 2.90 25.00
N CYS A 142 -19.40 3.57 23.90
CA CYS A 142 -19.04 3.15 22.55
C CYS A 142 -17.53 3.28 22.29
N ASP A 143 -16.86 4.35 22.74
CA ASP A 143 -15.41 4.52 22.61
C ASP A 143 -14.67 3.31 23.16
N TRP A 144 -15.02 2.87 24.37
CA TRP A 144 -14.38 1.71 24.98
C TRP A 144 -14.73 0.42 24.25
N ALA A 145 -16.02 0.12 24.04
CA ALA A 145 -16.44 -1.14 23.43
C ALA A 145 -15.94 -1.29 21.99
N PHE A 146 -15.93 -0.21 21.21
CA PHE A 146 -15.43 -0.21 19.84
C PHE A 146 -13.92 -0.47 19.81
N ASN A 147 -13.18 0.10 20.76
CA ASN A 147 -11.75 -0.10 20.87
C ASN A 147 -11.39 -1.54 21.25
N GLU A 148 -12.05 -2.11 22.26
CA GLU A 148 -11.83 -3.51 22.65
C GLU A 148 -12.14 -4.47 21.49
N TYR A 149 -13.29 -4.29 20.83
CA TYR A 149 -13.67 -5.13 19.69
C TYR A 149 -12.68 -5.05 18.55
N TRP A 150 -12.26 -3.83 18.19
CA TRP A 150 -11.30 -3.63 17.12
C TRP A 150 -9.96 -4.25 17.48
N HIS A 151 -9.45 -4.05 18.70
CA HIS A 151 -8.18 -4.65 19.10
C HIS A 151 -8.21 -6.17 19.10
N LEU A 152 -9.33 -6.78 19.49
CA LEU A 152 -9.52 -8.23 19.49
C LEU A 152 -9.56 -8.83 18.09
N ASN A 153 -10.16 -8.13 17.12
CA ASN A 153 -10.48 -8.70 15.80
C ASN A 153 -9.75 -8.07 14.60
N ARG A 154 -8.91 -7.05 14.80
CA ARG A 154 -8.22 -6.34 13.70
C ARG A 154 -7.38 -7.26 12.81
N GLU A 155 -6.70 -8.24 13.38
CA GLU A 155 -5.89 -9.21 12.63
C GLU A 155 -6.75 -10.12 11.73
N ASN A 156 -8.03 -10.27 12.07
CA ASN A 156 -9.01 -11.01 11.28
C ASN A 156 -9.74 -10.11 10.25
N GLY A 157 -9.32 -8.85 10.09
CA GLY A 157 -9.90 -7.89 9.15
C GLY A 157 -11.09 -7.10 9.68
N ALA A 158 -11.32 -7.07 10.99
CA ALA A 158 -12.36 -6.21 11.57
C ALA A 158 -12.01 -4.72 11.40
N THR A 159 -13.03 -3.92 11.11
CA THR A 159 -12.87 -2.47 10.87
C THR A 159 -13.54 -1.65 11.98
N CYS A 160 -12.99 -0.46 12.23
CA CYS A 160 -13.58 0.51 13.15
C CYS A 160 -14.68 1.35 12.47
N ASP A 161 -15.70 0.70 11.89
CA ASP A 161 -16.81 1.39 11.23
C ASP A 161 -18.11 1.34 12.04
N PHE A 162 -18.48 0.16 12.57
CA PHE A 162 -19.69 -0.05 13.38
C PHE A 162 -20.97 0.54 12.75
N GLY A 163 -21.15 0.38 11.44
CA GLY A 163 -22.29 0.94 10.71
C GLY A 163 -22.19 2.46 10.57
N GLY A 164 -20.98 2.98 10.42
CA GLY A 164 -20.68 4.41 10.37
C GLY A 164 -20.56 5.11 11.73
N ALA A 165 -20.80 4.42 12.85
CA ALA A 165 -20.72 4.99 14.20
C ALA A 165 -19.29 5.15 14.73
N GLY A 166 -18.32 4.41 14.19
CA GLY A 166 -16.93 4.39 14.63
C GLY A 166 -15.96 5.08 13.66
N HIS A 167 -14.77 5.46 14.15
CA HIS A 167 -13.62 5.84 13.35
C HIS A 167 -12.28 5.51 14.01
N LEU A 168 -11.27 5.25 13.18
CA LEU A 168 -9.92 4.98 13.63
C LEU A 168 -9.13 6.28 13.79
N LEU A 169 -8.47 6.47 14.93
CA LEU A 169 -7.67 7.65 15.24
C LEU A 169 -6.20 7.26 15.43
N ASN A 170 -5.31 8.04 14.82
CA ASN A 170 -3.88 7.98 15.10
C ASN A 170 -3.58 8.85 16.33
N VAL A 171 -3.44 8.23 17.50
CA VAL A 171 -3.13 8.94 18.75
C VAL A 171 -1.68 8.59 19.14
N PRO A 172 -0.75 9.54 19.10
CA PRO A 172 0.64 9.28 19.48
C PRO A 172 0.74 8.68 20.88
N GLY A 173 1.38 7.51 21.01
CA GLY A 173 1.59 6.84 22.29
C GLY A 173 0.40 6.00 22.80
N ALA A 174 -0.66 5.80 22.01
CA ALA A 174 -1.80 4.96 22.41
C ALA A 174 -1.60 3.45 22.17
N ALA A 175 -0.42 3.04 21.69
CA ALA A 175 -0.09 1.64 21.51
C ALA A 175 -0.16 0.88 22.86
N PRO A 176 -0.81 -0.30 22.91
CA PRO A 176 -0.84 -1.10 24.12
C PRO A 176 0.60 -1.45 24.56
N THR A 177 0.92 -1.25 25.84
CA THR A 177 2.23 -1.58 26.43
C THR A 177 2.50 -3.09 26.49
N VAL A 178 1.47 -3.92 26.29
CA VAL A 178 1.56 -5.38 26.28
C VAL A 178 0.77 -5.89 25.08
N LEU A 179 1.47 -6.49 24.12
CA LEU A 179 0.87 -7.25 23.04
C LEU A 179 0.35 -8.59 23.64
N PRO A 180 -0.91 -9.01 23.40
CA PRO A 180 -1.30 -10.39 23.68
C PRO A 180 -0.38 -11.31 22.87
N GLY A 181 0.21 -12.28 23.57
CA GLY A 181 1.42 -12.98 23.15
C GLY A 181 1.33 -13.62 21.78
N VAL A 182 1.80 -12.91 20.75
CA VAL A 182 2.67 -13.54 19.77
C VAL A 182 3.89 -13.98 20.58
N PRO A 183 4.28 -15.28 20.60
CA PRO A 183 5.57 -15.64 21.16
C PRO A 183 6.57 -14.71 20.49
N ALA A 184 7.22 -13.87 21.29
CA ALA A 184 8.21 -12.94 20.81
C ALA A 184 9.03 -13.73 19.80
N ALA A 185 8.93 -13.36 18.52
CA ALA A 185 9.89 -13.83 17.56
C ALA A 185 11.20 -13.47 18.23
N THR A 186 11.89 -14.50 18.73
CA THR A 186 13.21 -14.41 19.32
C THR A 186 13.91 -13.41 18.43
N PRO A 187 14.47 -12.30 18.95
CA PRO A 187 15.05 -11.26 18.11
C PRO A 187 15.92 -12.02 17.14
N ALA A 188 15.47 -12.11 15.88
CA ALA A 188 15.95 -13.16 15.00
C ALA A 188 17.42 -12.83 14.93
N ALA A 189 18.24 -13.66 15.59
CA ALA A 189 19.64 -13.38 15.79
C ALA A 189 20.09 -13.06 14.38
N VAL A 190 20.48 -11.79 14.15
CA VAL A 190 20.73 -11.26 12.82
C VAL A 190 21.53 -12.36 12.16
N LYS A 191 20.88 -13.13 11.26
CA LYS A 191 21.59 -14.12 10.49
C LYS A 191 22.42 -13.19 9.67
N LYS A 192 23.67 -12.98 10.10
CA LYS A 192 24.73 -12.46 9.25
C LYS A 192 24.54 -13.28 8.00
N VAL A 193 23.99 -12.64 6.98
CA VAL A 193 23.77 -13.25 5.68
C VAL A 193 25.14 -13.79 5.35
N GLN A 194 25.30 -15.11 5.42
CA GLN A 194 26.51 -15.71 4.90
C GLN A 194 26.51 -15.26 3.45
N PRO A 195 27.56 -14.54 3.00
CA PRO A 195 27.64 -14.13 1.62
C PRO A 195 27.50 -15.41 0.81
N GLY A 196 26.53 -15.43 -0.10
CA GLY A 196 26.18 -16.61 -0.87
C GLY A 196 27.44 -17.27 -1.44
N HIS A 197 27.41 -18.60 -1.56
CA HIS A 197 28.53 -19.47 -1.92
C HIS A 197 29.28 -19.11 -3.22
N LEU A 198 28.79 -18.11 -3.97
CA LEU A 198 29.44 -17.49 -5.13
C LEU A 198 30.49 -16.43 -4.77
N LEU A 199 30.34 -15.71 -3.64
CA LEU A 199 31.28 -14.66 -3.22
C LEU A 199 32.50 -15.20 -2.47
N VAL A 200 32.39 -16.39 -1.86
CA VAL A 200 33.50 -17.04 -1.14
C VAL A 200 34.56 -17.59 -2.11
N SER A 201 34.22 -17.81 -3.38
CA SER A 201 35.15 -18.39 -4.36
C SER A 201 36.18 -17.40 -4.88
N VAL A 202 35.84 -16.11 -4.99
CA VAL A 202 36.75 -15.08 -5.55
C VAL A 202 37.77 -14.59 -4.52
N ALA A 203 37.47 -14.71 -3.23
CA ALA A 203 38.34 -14.27 -2.13
C ALA A 203 39.65 -15.09 -2.00
N LYS A 204 39.76 -16.25 -2.68
CA LYS A 204 40.97 -17.09 -2.70
C LYS A 204 41.87 -16.86 -3.92
N TRP A 205 41.48 -16.00 -4.85
CA TRP A 205 42.20 -15.80 -6.10
C TRP A 205 43.22 -14.70 -5.92
N SER A 206 44.45 -14.93 -6.40
CA SER A 206 45.46 -13.86 -6.44
C SER A 206 44.94 -12.71 -7.31
N PHE A 207 45.36 -11.48 -7.00
CA PHE A 207 44.95 -10.28 -7.77
C PHE A 207 45.19 -10.44 -9.29
N ALA A 208 46.25 -11.16 -9.68
CA ALA A 208 46.55 -11.47 -11.08
C ALA A 208 45.47 -12.35 -11.74
N ALA A 209 44.90 -13.31 -11.02
CA ALA A 209 43.87 -14.20 -11.54
C ALA A 209 42.51 -13.50 -11.68
N ILE A 210 42.19 -12.57 -10.78
CA ILE A 210 40.98 -11.72 -10.86
C ILE A 210 41.07 -10.79 -12.08
N LEU A 211 42.21 -10.11 -12.25
CA LEU A 211 42.44 -9.23 -13.41
C LEU A 211 42.42 -10.01 -14.72
N GLY A 212 42.96 -11.23 -14.76
CA GLY A 212 42.90 -12.11 -15.92
C GLY A 212 41.47 -12.49 -16.31
N PHE A 213 40.61 -12.81 -15.33
CA PHE A 213 39.20 -13.12 -15.59
C PHE A 213 38.41 -11.91 -16.08
N ILE A 214 38.64 -10.73 -15.51
CA ILE A 214 37.99 -9.50 -15.95
C ILE A 214 38.41 -9.16 -17.39
N ALA A 215 39.70 -9.28 -17.71
CA ALA A 215 40.19 -9.07 -19.07
C ALA A 215 39.56 -10.05 -20.07
N LEU A 216 39.47 -11.33 -19.71
CA LEU A 216 38.84 -12.35 -20.56
C LEU A 216 37.35 -12.05 -20.77
N ALA A 217 36.63 -11.68 -19.70
CA ALA A 217 35.21 -11.32 -19.79
C ALA A 217 34.97 -10.11 -20.70
N LEU A 218 35.82 -9.07 -20.61
CA LEU A 218 35.73 -7.91 -21.48
C LEU A 218 36.00 -8.26 -22.95
N VAL A 219 36.95 -9.16 -23.23
CA VAL A 219 37.22 -9.64 -24.59
C VAL A 219 36.03 -10.43 -25.15
N VAL A 220 35.43 -11.31 -24.36
CA VAL A 220 34.26 -12.11 -24.78
C VAL A 220 33.05 -11.21 -25.07
N VAL A 221 32.77 -10.25 -24.18
CA VAL A 221 31.68 -9.29 -24.38
C VAL A 221 31.95 -8.41 -25.60
N GLY A 222 33.19 -7.92 -25.78
CA GLY A 222 33.58 -7.16 -26.96
C GLY A 222 33.41 -7.93 -28.27
N ALA A 223 33.80 -9.21 -28.28
CA ALA A 223 33.63 -10.09 -29.44
C ALA A 223 32.15 -10.37 -29.75
N ALA A 224 31.32 -10.55 -28.73
CA ALA A 224 29.87 -10.73 -28.89
C ALA A 224 29.19 -9.48 -29.45
N ILE A 225 29.52 -8.30 -28.92
CA ILE A 225 29.03 -7.01 -29.44
C ILE A 225 29.47 -6.83 -30.90
N PHE A 226 30.74 -7.11 -31.22
CA PHE A 226 31.26 -7.02 -32.59
C PHE A 226 30.54 -7.97 -33.54
N ALA A 227 30.28 -9.22 -33.12
CA ALA A 227 29.52 -10.19 -33.90
C ALA A 227 28.09 -9.72 -34.17
N VAL A 228 27.40 -9.16 -33.16
CA VAL A 228 26.04 -8.63 -33.30
C VAL A 228 26.01 -7.40 -34.22
N VAL A 229 26.96 -6.48 -34.08
CA VAL A 229 27.07 -5.30 -34.94
C VAL A 229 27.37 -5.71 -36.38
N ARG A 230 28.30 -6.63 -36.60
CA ARG A 230 28.64 -7.16 -37.93
C ARG A 230 27.46 -7.90 -38.56
N TRP A 231 26.71 -8.67 -37.76
CA TRP A 231 25.49 -9.34 -38.23
C TRP A 231 24.41 -8.33 -38.65
N ARG A 232 24.16 -7.29 -37.83
CA ARG A 232 23.22 -6.21 -38.18
C ARG A 232 23.64 -5.48 -39.45
N HIS A 233 24.92 -5.15 -39.58
CA HIS A 233 25.43 -4.44 -40.76
C HIS A 233 25.31 -5.27 -42.05
N ASN A 234 25.60 -6.58 -41.99
CA ASN A 234 25.39 -7.49 -43.12
C ASN A 234 23.90 -7.64 -43.47
N ARG A 235 23.00 -7.59 -42.49
CA ARG A 235 21.54 -7.65 -42.72
C ARG A 235 21.04 -6.41 -43.46
N ILE A 236 21.51 -5.23 -43.06
CA ILE A 236 21.16 -3.95 -43.70
C ILE A 236 21.64 -3.92 -45.16
N ARG A 237 22.86 -4.40 -45.45
CA ARG A 237 23.36 -4.50 -46.84
C ARG A 237 22.52 -5.44 -47.71
N ARG A 238 21.94 -6.51 -47.15
CA ARG A 238 21.06 -7.42 -47.90
C ARG A 238 19.69 -6.82 -48.21
N GLN A 239 19.20 -5.89 -47.40
CA GLN A 239 17.91 -5.21 -47.62
C GLN A 239 18.00 -4.05 -48.63
N TYR A 240 19.22 -3.59 -48.97
CA TYR A 240 19.48 -2.65 -50.06
C TYR A 240 20.19 -3.37 -51.22
N SER A 241 19.52 -4.34 -51.84
CA SER A 241 19.81 -4.67 -53.23
C SER A 241 18.90 -3.76 -54.07
N PRO A 242 19.42 -2.84 -54.90
CA PRO A 242 18.55 -2.05 -55.76
C PRO A 242 17.79 -3.00 -56.70
N ILE A 243 16.47 -2.81 -56.74
CA ILE A 243 15.59 -3.48 -57.69
C ILE A 243 16.13 -3.16 -59.08
N ARG A 244 16.60 -4.18 -59.79
CA ARG A 244 17.04 -4.06 -61.16
C ARG A 244 15.79 -3.85 -62.02
N ASP A 245 15.54 -2.61 -62.41
CA ASP A 245 14.52 -2.24 -63.38
C ASP A 245 14.63 -3.14 -64.61
N ARG A 246 13.57 -3.91 -64.89
CA ARG A 246 13.34 -4.49 -66.21
C ARG A 246 12.57 -3.44 -67.00
N GLY A 247 13.30 -2.65 -67.79
CA GLY A 247 12.74 -1.88 -68.88
C GLY A 247 12.22 -2.80 -69.99
N VAL A 248 11.04 -2.41 -70.51
CA VAL A 248 10.44 -2.58 -71.85
C VAL A 248 10.84 -3.81 -72.66
#